data_AF-A0A850WYC7-F1
#
_entry.id   AF-A0A850WYC7-F1
#
_cell.length_a   1.000
_cell.length_b   1.000
_cell.length_c   1.000
_cell.angle_alpha   90.00
_cell.angle_beta   90.00
_cell.angle_gamma   90.00
#
_symmetry.space_group_name_H-M   'P 1'
#
loop_
_entity.id
_entity.type
_entity.pdbx_description
1 polymer ?
#
loop_
_entity_poly.entity_id
_entity_poly.type
_entity_poly.pdbx_seq_one_letter_code
_entity_poly.pdbx_strand_id
1 'polypeptide(L)'
;KHRACRRQARERSGVVAHHEGLSSDDELTPEEVTEFQKSKDNVLEDSRKIFEDVHADFCDIRKILLKFQEWKEKFPDSYCDAYISFCLPKLLNPLIRVQLINWNPLE
;
A
#
# COMPACT_ATOMS: atom_id res chain seq x y z
N LYS A 1 -20.77 15.07 -12.90
CA LYS A 1 -20.57 16.28 -12.06
C LYS A 1 -19.10 16.71 -12.03
N HIS A 2 -18.18 15.84 -11.58
CA HIS A 2 -16.72 16.10 -11.52
C HIS A 2 -16.09 16.56 -12.85
N ARG A 3 -16.41 15.92 -13.98
CA ARG A 3 -15.91 16.33 -15.31
C ARG A 3 -16.29 17.77 -15.70
N ALA A 4 -17.45 18.26 -15.26
CA ALA A 4 -17.90 19.62 -15.55
C ALA A 4 -17.15 20.66 -14.70
N CYS A 5 -16.88 20.36 -13.42
CA CYS A 5 -16.04 21.20 -12.57
C CYS A 5 -14.61 21.34 -13.11
N ARG A 6 -13.97 20.23 -13.52
CA ARG A 6 -12.61 20.26 -14.10
C ARG A 6 -12.56 21.10 -15.37
N ARG A 7 -13.57 20.98 -16.25
CA ARG A 7 -13.69 21.83 -17.43
C ARG A 7 -13.81 23.31 -17.06
N GLN A 8 -14.62 23.64 -16.07
CA GLN A 8 -14.79 25.03 -15.60
C GLN A 8 -13.50 25.57 -14.96
N ALA A 9 -12.73 24.74 -14.25
CA ALA A 9 -11.44 25.12 -13.69
C ALA A 9 -10.42 25.47 -14.80
N ARG A 10 -10.39 24.71 -15.90
CA ARG A 10 -9.54 25.00 -17.08
C ARG A 10 -9.91 26.31 -17.77
N GLU A 11 -11.22 26.54 -17.92
CA GLU A 11 -11.73 27.79 -18.49
C GLU A 11 -11.31 29.00 -17.63
N ARG A 12 -11.19 28.82 -16.31
CA ARG A 12 -10.70 29.86 -15.39
C ARG A 12 -9.17 30.02 -15.40
N SER A 13 -8.41 28.94 -15.57
CA SER A 13 -6.94 28.97 -15.57
C SER A 13 -6.32 29.36 -16.92
N GLY A 14 -7.11 29.38 -18.00
CA GLY A 14 -6.66 29.81 -19.33
C GLY A 14 -5.76 28.79 -20.04
N VAL A 15 -5.77 27.52 -19.61
CA VAL A 15 -4.94 26.46 -20.21
C VAL A 15 -5.55 26.03 -21.56
N VAL A 16 -4.98 26.54 -22.65
CA VAL A 16 -5.47 26.33 -24.03
C VAL A 16 -5.07 24.96 -24.61
N ALA A 17 -4.02 24.32 -24.09
CA ALA A 17 -3.42 23.12 -24.67
C ALA A 17 -3.94 21.78 -24.09
N HIS A 18 -5.16 21.74 -23.56
CA HIS A 18 -5.72 20.51 -23.02
C HIS A 18 -6.28 19.61 -24.15
N HIS A 19 -5.65 18.46 -24.39
CA HIS A 19 -6.21 17.40 -25.25
C HIS A 19 -7.19 16.51 -24.49
N GLU A 20 -8.31 16.16 -25.12
CA GLU A 20 -9.26 15.21 -24.53
C GLU A 20 -8.55 13.92 -24.11
N GLY A 21 -8.68 13.56 -22.83
CA GLY A 21 -7.97 12.42 -22.22
C GLY A 21 -6.89 12.80 -21.20
N LEU A 22 -6.46 14.07 -21.13
CA LEU A 22 -5.37 14.52 -20.25
C LEU A 22 -5.88 15.27 -19.00
N SER A 23 -6.50 14.57 -18.05
CA SER A 23 -6.88 15.19 -16.76
C SER A 23 -5.66 15.28 -15.84
N SER A 24 -5.38 16.47 -15.29
CA SER A 24 -4.42 16.66 -14.19
C SER A 24 -5.14 16.74 -12.84
N ASP A 25 -4.43 16.42 -11.76
CA ASP A 25 -4.89 16.62 -10.38
C ASP A 25 -4.89 18.10 -9.98
N ASP A 26 -4.16 18.96 -10.70
CA ASP A 26 -4.19 20.44 -10.53
C ASP A 26 -5.59 21.05 -10.79
N GLU A 27 -6.48 20.28 -11.41
CA GLU A 27 -7.84 20.69 -11.77
C GLU A 27 -8.88 20.25 -10.73
N LEU A 28 -8.46 19.57 -9.66
CA LEU A 28 -9.33 19.13 -8.57
C LEU A 28 -9.81 20.31 -7.73
N THR A 29 -11.08 20.28 -7.32
CA THR A 29 -11.58 21.28 -6.36
C THR A 29 -11.05 21.00 -4.95
N PRO A 30 -10.97 22.00 -4.07
CA PRO A 30 -10.56 21.79 -2.68
C PRO A 30 -11.39 20.71 -1.96
N GLU A 31 -12.69 20.62 -2.27
CA GLU A 31 -13.58 19.59 -1.74
C GLU A 31 -13.17 18.19 -2.21
N GLU A 32 -12.82 18.02 -3.49
CA GLU A 32 -12.34 16.73 -4.02
C GLU A 32 -11.00 16.31 -3.38
N VAL A 33 -10.09 17.26 -3.17
CA VAL A 33 -8.79 17.00 -2.52
C VAL A 33 -9.00 16.57 -1.06
N THR A 34 -9.87 17.26 -0.31
CA THR A 34 -10.16 16.91 1.09
C THR A 34 -10.90 15.58 1.22
N GLU A 35 -11.82 15.26 0.31
CA GLU A 35 -12.48 13.95 0.27
C GLU A 35 -11.47 12.82 -0.02
N PHE A 36 -10.56 13.03 -0.98
CA PHE A 36 -9.49 12.08 -1.29
C PHE A 36 -8.59 11.85 -0.07
N GLN A 37 -8.13 12.93 0.58
CA GLN A 37 -7.27 12.82 1.76
C GLN A 37 -7.97 12.06 2.90
N LYS A 38 -9.24 12.38 3.17
CA LYS A 38 -10.05 11.66 4.16
C LYS A 38 -10.18 10.17 3.83
N SER A 39 -10.43 9.84 2.56
CA SER A 39 -10.51 8.44 2.12
C SER A 39 -9.17 7.73 2.28
N LYS A 40 -8.06 8.38 1.96
CA LYS A 40 -6.70 7.85 2.16
C LYS A 40 -6.47 7.56 3.65
N ASP A 41 -6.78 8.51 4.52
CA ASP A 41 -6.58 8.39 5.97
C ASP A 41 -7.40 7.24 6.57
N ASN A 42 -8.66 7.07 6.15
CA ASN A 42 -9.50 5.97 6.58
C ASN A 42 -8.89 4.61 6.18
N VAL A 43 -8.43 4.46 4.93
CA VAL A 43 -7.77 3.23 4.45
C VAL A 43 -6.50 2.94 5.28
N LEU A 44 -5.74 3.97 5.62
CA LEU A 44 -4.54 3.81 6.47
C LEU A 44 -4.88 3.46 7.93
N GLU A 45 -6.02 3.92 8.44
CA GLU A 45 -6.51 3.50 9.74
C GLU A 45 -6.93 2.03 9.75
N ASP A 46 -7.70 1.62 8.75
CA ASP A 46 -8.13 0.24 8.59
C ASP A 46 -6.93 -0.69 8.35
N SER A 47 -5.91 -0.23 7.62
CA SER A 47 -4.70 -1.04 7.40
C SER A 47 -3.94 -1.36 8.69
N ARG A 48 -4.02 -0.50 9.72
CA ARG A 48 -3.41 -0.76 11.03
C ARG A 48 -4.12 -1.88 11.81
N LYS A 49 -5.36 -2.19 11.46
CA LYS A 49 -6.20 -3.21 12.11
C LYS A 49 -6.06 -4.59 11.45
N ILE A 50 -5.42 -4.70 10.29
CA ILE A 50 -5.30 -5.96 9.51
C ILE A 50 -4.71 -7.13 10.33
N PHE A 51 -3.80 -6.85 11.26
CA PHE A 51 -3.14 -7.86 12.09
C PHE A 51 -3.50 -7.76 13.58
N GLU A 52 -4.64 -7.12 13.91
CA GLU A 52 -5.03 -6.89 15.32
C GLU A 52 -5.30 -8.19 16.09
N ASP A 53 -5.75 -9.23 15.39
CA ASP A 53 -6.04 -10.57 15.90
C ASP A 53 -4.87 -11.54 15.73
N VAL A 54 -3.78 -11.10 15.10
CA VAL A 54 -2.59 -11.92 14.85
C VAL A 54 -1.60 -11.77 15.99
N HIS A 55 -1.06 -12.91 16.45
CA HIS A 55 -0.06 -12.92 17.51
C HIS A 55 1.17 -12.09 17.11
N ALA A 56 1.72 -11.31 18.07
CA ALA A 56 2.76 -10.31 17.84
C ALA A 56 4.07 -10.81 17.21
N ASP A 57 4.27 -12.13 17.19
CA ASP A 57 5.41 -12.82 16.60
C ASP A 57 5.24 -13.13 15.10
N PHE A 58 4.00 -13.08 14.59
CA PHE A 58 3.64 -13.45 13.22
C PHE A 58 3.08 -12.26 12.40
N CYS A 59 3.14 -11.05 12.94
CA CYS A 59 2.79 -9.82 12.24
C CYS A 59 3.99 -8.88 11.97
N ASP A 60 5.21 -9.26 12.40
CA ASP A 60 6.45 -8.53 12.11
C ASP A 60 7.41 -9.42 11.29
N ILE A 61 7.81 -8.93 10.11
CA ILE A 61 8.69 -9.65 9.18
C ILE A 61 10.02 -10.05 9.85
N ARG A 62 10.62 -9.18 10.65
CA ARG A 62 11.91 -9.46 11.31
C ARG A 62 11.77 -10.56 12.35
N LYS A 63 10.69 -10.55 13.15
CA LYS A 63 10.42 -11.61 14.13
C LYS A 63 10.19 -12.96 13.45
N ILE A 64 9.44 -12.99 12.36
CA ILE A 64 9.21 -14.21 11.57
C ILE A 64 10.52 -14.74 10.99
N LEU A 65 11.32 -13.86 10.38
CA LEU A 65 12.61 -14.24 9.80
C LEU A 65 13.58 -14.75 10.86
N LEU A 66 13.59 -14.16 12.06
CA LEU A 66 14.41 -14.64 13.18
C LEU A 66 14.04 -16.07 13.57
N LYS A 67 12.74 -16.40 13.67
CA LYS A 67 12.30 -17.78 13.95
C LYS A 67 12.72 -18.76 12.85
N PHE A 68 12.63 -18.36 11.58
CA PHE A 68 13.08 -19.20 10.47
C PHE A 68 14.59 -19.36 10.42
N GLN A 69 15.34 -18.32 10.80
CA GLN A 69 16.78 -18.40 10.93
C GLN A 69 17.17 -19.38 12.05
N GLU A 70 16.56 -19.25 13.23
CA GLU A 70 16.79 -20.19 14.32
C GLU A 70 16.45 -21.63 13.94
N TRP A 71 15.35 -21.84 13.21
CA TRP A 71 15.00 -23.16 12.70
C TRP A 71 16.08 -23.68 11.74
N LYS A 72 16.52 -22.86 10.78
CA LYS A 72 17.59 -23.22 9.84
C LYS A 72 18.89 -23.60 10.54
N GLU A 73 19.23 -22.94 11.64
CA GLU A 73 20.45 -23.19 12.42
C GLU A 73 20.34 -24.43 13.31
N LYS A 74 19.19 -24.63 13.99
CA LYS A 74 19.01 -25.72 14.96
C LYS A 74 18.57 -27.03 14.32
N PHE A 75 17.80 -26.98 13.24
CA PHE A 75 17.23 -28.15 12.56
C PHE A 75 17.29 -27.98 11.03
N PRO A 76 18.50 -28.01 10.44
CA PRO A 76 18.70 -27.75 9.01
C PRO A 76 17.98 -28.76 8.11
N ASP A 77 17.94 -30.04 8.49
CA ASP A 77 17.30 -31.10 7.71
C ASP A 77 15.79 -30.85 7.59
N SER A 78 15.09 -30.62 8.72
CA SER A 78 13.66 -30.35 8.70
C SER A 78 13.30 -29.02 8.04
N TYR A 79 14.17 -28.01 8.14
CA TYR A 79 14.02 -26.75 7.41
C TYR A 79 14.08 -26.99 5.89
N CYS A 80 15.01 -27.83 5.43
CA CYS A 80 15.18 -28.19 4.04
C CYS A 80 14.00 -29.03 3.54
N ASP A 81 13.63 -30.07 4.28
CA ASP A 81 12.55 -31.00 3.92
C ASP A 81 11.18 -30.30 3.86
N ALA A 82 10.98 -29.25 4.66
CA ALA A 82 9.78 -28.41 4.60
C ALA A 82 9.83 -27.33 3.51
N TYR A 83 10.88 -27.28 2.68
CA TYR A 83 11.06 -26.32 1.58
C TYR A 83 10.94 -24.86 2.01
N ILE A 84 11.39 -24.53 3.23
CA ILE A 84 11.13 -23.21 3.83
C ILE A 84 11.74 -22.06 3.01
N SER A 85 12.96 -22.23 2.49
CA SER A 85 13.60 -21.21 1.65
C SER A 85 12.79 -20.88 0.40
N PHE A 86 12.10 -21.86 -0.18
CA PHE A 86 11.22 -21.69 -1.32
C PHE A 86 9.87 -21.05 -0.95
N CYS A 87 9.36 -21.34 0.26
CA CYS A 87 8.08 -20.85 0.76
C CYS A 87 8.15 -19.43 1.35
N LEU A 88 9.33 -18.99 1.81
CA LEU A 88 9.53 -17.70 2.48
C LEU A 88 8.94 -16.49 1.72
N PRO A 89 9.18 -16.31 0.40
CA PRO A 89 8.59 -15.19 -0.34
C PRO A 89 7.05 -15.20 -0.31
N LYS A 90 6.43 -16.39 -0.36
CA LYS A 90 4.97 -16.53 -0.31
C LYS A 90 4.43 -16.24 1.09
N LEU A 91 5.13 -16.67 2.13
CA LEU A 91 4.77 -16.42 3.53
C LEU A 91 4.83 -14.93 3.90
N LEU A 92 5.83 -14.20 3.37
CA LEU A 92 6.01 -12.79 3.68
C LEU A 92 5.14 -11.86 2.82
N ASN A 93 4.59 -12.34 1.71
CA ASN A 93 3.81 -11.53 0.77
C ASN A 93 2.66 -10.73 1.42
N PRO A 94 1.83 -11.28 2.34
CA PRO A 94 0.79 -10.50 3.00
C PRO A 94 1.35 -9.31 3.82
N LEU A 95 2.46 -9.53 4.52
CA LEU A 95 3.11 -8.51 5.35
C LEU A 95 3.71 -7.40 4.49
N ILE A 96 4.38 -7.78 3.40
CA ILE A 96 4.96 -6.83 2.44
C ILE A 96 3.84 -6.00 1.79
N ARG A 97 2.72 -6.63 1.39
CA ARG A 97 1.57 -5.92 0.83
C ARG A 97 1.02 -4.86 1.79
N VAL A 98 0.90 -5.18 3.07
CA VAL A 98 0.44 -4.22 4.08
C VAL A 98 1.43 -3.06 4.23
N GLN A 99 2.75 -3.33 4.26
CA GLN A 99 3.77 -2.27 4.30
C GLN A 99 3.74 -1.36 3.08
N LEU A 100 3.31 -1.87 1.93
CA LEU A 100 3.21 -1.12 0.67
C LEU A 100 1.88 -0.36 0.49
N ILE A 101 0.90 -0.49 1.38
CA ILE A 101 -0.41 0.19 1.24
C ILE A 101 -0.25 1.72 1.12
N ASN A 102 0.66 2.31 1.89
CA ASN A 102 0.93 3.75 1.84
C ASN A 102 2.13 4.11 0.94
N TRP A 103 2.66 3.16 0.18
CA TRP A 103 3.85 3.42 -0.62
C TRP A 103 3.45 4.15 -1.91
N ASN A 104 3.93 5.38 -2.05
CA ASN A 104 3.79 6.17 -3.27
C ASN A 104 5.18 6.71 -3.66
N PRO A 105 5.75 6.32 -4.82
CA PRO A 105 7.06 6.77 -5.25
C PRO A 105 7.08 8.18 -5.85
N LEU A 106 5.91 8.77 -6.07
CA LEU A 106 5.74 10.09 -6.69
C LEU A 106 5.27 11.17 -5.70
N GLU A 107 4.99 10.78 -4.45
CA GLU A 107 4.87 11.72 -3.33
C GLU A 107 6.22 12.33 -2.96
#